data_AF-A0A7C2K1D6-F1
#
_entry.id   AF-A0A7C2K1D6-F1
#
_cell.length_a   1.000
_cell.length_b   1.000
_cell.length_c   1.000
_cell.angle_alpha   90.00
_cell.angle_beta   90.00
_cell.angle_gamma   90.00
#
_symmetry.space_group_name_H-M   'P 1'
#
loop_
_entity.id
_entity.type
_entity.pdbx_description
1 polymer ?
#
loop_
_entity_poly.entity_id
_entity_poly.type
_entity_poly.pdbx_seq_one_letter_code
_entity_poly.pdbx_strand_id
1 'polypeptide(L)'
;MTCRTLFIAALLMASLGGLCLLAGCGSSASAAPKLDRTAVSGVVTLDGKPLPGAYLKFVPLNKTPGFGGTAVTDDQGRYQASAGDGEAELAIGDYQVLVTLGAPPEDADAPPMPVSASGIKLPAGYGDSGRSPLVIGLQKDAGVADLELRSRP
;
A
#
# COMPACT_ATOMS: atom_id res chain seq x y z
N MET A 1 -34.04 0.25 14.05
CA MET A 1 -33.85 -1.17 14.38
C MET A 1 -33.24 -1.25 15.77
N THR A 2 -33.85 -0.77 16.87
CA THR A 2 -35.11 -1.24 17.49
C THR A 2 -35.22 -2.75 17.53
N CYS A 3 -34.51 -3.41 18.45
CA CYS A 3 -34.90 -4.73 18.95
C CYS A 3 -34.10 -5.08 20.21
N ARG A 4 -34.79 -5.56 21.25
CA ARG A 4 -34.29 -6.45 22.33
C ARG A 4 -33.68 -5.85 23.60
N THR A 5 -34.29 -4.86 24.24
CA THR A 5 -34.00 -4.63 25.67
C THR A 5 -35.19 -4.27 26.55
N LEU A 6 -36.40 -4.36 26.01
CA LEU A 6 -37.63 -4.42 26.80
C LEU A 6 -37.95 -5.88 27.12
N PHE A 7 -37.23 -6.50 28.07
CA PHE A 7 -37.75 -7.63 28.80
C PHE A 7 -37.05 -7.70 30.16
N ILE A 8 -37.89 -7.79 31.19
CA ILE A 8 -37.53 -8.06 32.58
C ILE A 8 -37.01 -6.82 33.31
N ALA A 9 -37.94 -5.85 33.38
CA ALA A 9 -38.22 -5.20 34.64
C ALA A 9 -38.40 -6.23 35.78
N ALA A 10 -38.10 -5.79 36.98
CA ALA A 10 -38.40 -6.42 38.27
C ALA A 10 -37.46 -7.55 38.73
N LEU A 11 -36.38 -7.16 39.39
CA LEU A 11 -36.04 -7.76 40.68
C LEU A 11 -35.43 -6.70 41.62
N LEU A 12 -36.15 -6.49 42.72
CA LEU A 12 -35.92 -5.60 43.86
C LEU A 12 -34.47 -5.66 44.40
N MET A 13 -33.82 -4.52 44.62
CA MET A 13 -33.80 -3.70 45.85
C MET A 13 -32.71 -4.13 46.85
N ALA A 14 -31.83 -3.16 47.14
CA ALA A 14 -31.01 -3.01 48.34
C ALA A 14 -29.91 -4.05 48.63
N SER A 15 -28.66 -3.75 48.22
CA SER A 15 -27.50 -3.98 49.08
C SER A 15 -26.36 -3.02 48.73
N LEU A 16 -25.77 -2.52 49.80
CA LEU A 16 -24.89 -1.38 49.95
C LEU A 16 -23.42 -1.82 49.80
N GLY A 17 -22.63 -1.06 49.04
CA GLY A 17 -21.19 -0.89 49.27
C GLY A 17 -20.27 -2.05 48.87
N GLY A 18 -19.60 -1.92 47.72
CA GLY A 18 -18.50 -2.81 47.30
C GLY A 18 -17.70 -2.19 46.15
N LEU A 19 -16.80 -1.29 46.53
CA LEU A 19 -15.89 -0.46 45.74
C LEU A 19 -15.19 -1.21 44.58
N CYS A 20 -15.72 -1.07 43.36
CA CYS A 20 -15.04 -1.38 42.11
C CYS A 20 -14.08 -0.24 41.74
N LEU A 21 -12.78 -0.40 41.99
CA LEU A 21 -11.73 0.42 41.38
C LEU A 21 -10.64 -0.49 40.81
N LEU A 22 -10.97 -1.24 39.76
CA LEU A 22 -9.96 -1.69 38.82
C LEU A 22 -9.54 -0.49 37.97
N ALA A 23 -8.51 0.24 38.41
CA ALA A 23 -7.80 1.19 37.57
C ALA A 23 -6.99 0.40 36.53
N GLY A 24 -7.68 -0.01 35.47
CA GLY A 24 -7.08 -0.64 34.30
C GLY A 24 -6.25 0.37 33.52
N CYS A 25 -4.97 0.02 33.39
CA CYS A 25 -4.04 0.29 32.29
C CYS A 25 -4.54 1.25 31.19
N GLY A 26 -4.14 2.52 31.28
CA GLY A 26 -4.22 3.47 30.18
C GLY A 26 -2.84 3.69 29.58
N SER A 27 -2.31 2.71 28.83
CA SER A 27 -1.18 2.97 27.93
C SER A 27 -1.65 3.98 26.88
N SER A 28 -1.39 5.26 27.15
CA SER A 28 -1.54 6.34 26.20
C SER A 28 -0.45 6.17 25.14
N ALA A 29 -0.65 5.23 24.23
CA ALA A 29 0.00 5.25 22.93
C ALA A 29 -0.53 6.51 22.25
N SER A 30 0.31 7.55 22.21
CA SER A 30 0.07 8.75 21.41
C SER A 30 -0.38 8.31 20.02
N ALA A 31 -1.68 8.47 19.76
CA ALA A 31 -2.26 8.23 18.45
C ALA A 31 -1.75 9.35 17.54
N ALA A 32 -0.58 9.14 16.94
CA ALA A 32 -0.27 9.81 15.69
C ALA A 32 -1.49 9.59 14.78
N PRO A 33 -1.98 10.63 14.06
CA PRO A 33 -3.13 10.49 13.20
C PRO A 33 -2.86 9.32 12.23
N LYS A 34 -3.69 8.28 12.31
CA LYS A 34 -3.58 7.13 11.40
C LYS A 34 -3.77 7.67 9.98
N LEU A 35 -2.71 7.61 9.19
CA LEU A 35 -2.81 7.83 7.76
C LEU A 35 -3.70 6.74 7.18
N ASP A 36 -4.71 7.13 6.40
CA ASP A 36 -5.51 6.16 5.67
C ASP A 36 -4.60 5.49 4.62
N ARG A 37 -4.45 4.18 4.75
CA ARG A 37 -3.62 3.35 3.89
C ARG A 37 -4.45 2.27 3.21
N THR A 38 -3.92 1.75 2.12
CA THR A 38 -4.54 0.67 1.34
C THR A 38 -3.47 -0.28 0.82
N ALA A 39 -3.78 -1.57 0.81
CA ALA A 39 -2.94 -2.56 0.16
C ALA A 39 -2.94 -2.35 -1.35
N VAL A 40 -1.77 -2.40 -1.97
CA VAL A 40 -1.59 -2.24 -3.41
C VAL A 40 -0.93 -3.48 -3.97
N SER A 41 -1.61 -4.14 -4.88
CA SER A 41 -1.08 -5.26 -5.66
C SER A 41 -1.57 -5.14 -7.09
N GLY A 42 -1.01 -5.91 -8.02
CA GLY A 42 -1.45 -5.88 -9.41
C GLY A 42 -0.55 -6.69 -10.31
N VAL A 43 -0.76 -6.55 -11.62
CA VAL A 43 0.06 -7.15 -12.66
C VAL A 43 0.65 -6.05 -13.53
N VAL A 44 1.95 -6.16 -13.82
CA VAL A 44 2.66 -5.32 -14.77
C VAL A 44 2.86 -6.08 -16.06
N THR A 45 2.53 -5.43 -17.17
CA THR A 45 2.67 -5.97 -18.52
C THR A 45 3.45 -5.00 -19.40
N LEU A 46 4.14 -5.53 -20.41
CA LEU A 46 4.76 -4.79 -21.50
C LEU A 46 4.22 -5.32 -22.82
N ASP A 47 3.51 -4.46 -23.57
CA ASP A 47 2.84 -4.82 -24.82
C ASP A 47 1.95 -6.07 -24.67
N GLY A 48 1.16 -6.12 -23.60
CA GLY A 48 0.25 -7.21 -23.26
C GLY A 48 0.91 -8.48 -22.72
N LYS A 49 2.23 -8.51 -22.51
CA LYS A 49 2.95 -9.66 -21.93
C LYS A 49 3.36 -9.38 -20.49
N PRO A 50 3.26 -10.35 -19.56
CA PRO A 50 3.77 -10.18 -18.20
C PRO A 50 5.21 -9.68 -18.18
N LEU A 51 5.49 -8.70 -17.30
CA LEU A 51 6.80 -8.10 -17.16
C LEU A 51 7.45 -8.55 -15.84
N PRO A 52 8.30 -9.58 -15.84
CA PRO A 52 8.95 -10.07 -14.64
C PRO A 52 10.21 -9.27 -14.27
N GLY A 53 10.53 -9.21 -12.98
CA GLY A 53 11.74 -8.55 -12.47
C GLY A 53 11.77 -7.04 -12.69
N ALA A 54 10.61 -6.41 -12.84
CA ALA A 54 10.48 -4.97 -12.86
C ALA A 54 10.45 -4.43 -11.42
N TYR A 55 11.28 -3.43 -11.16
CA TYR A 55 11.24 -2.66 -9.94
C TYR A 55 10.29 -1.48 -10.12
N LEU A 56 9.30 -1.39 -9.24
CA LEU A 56 8.32 -0.31 -9.19
C LEU A 56 8.66 0.62 -8.04
N LYS A 57 8.68 1.93 -8.31
CA LYS A 57 8.77 2.96 -7.29
C LYS A 57 7.53 3.84 -7.35
N PHE A 58 6.77 3.86 -6.26
CA PHE A 58 5.58 4.68 -6.09
C PHE A 58 6.00 6.01 -5.47
N VAL A 59 6.10 7.05 -6.28
CA VAL A 59 6.47 8.40 -5.84
C VAL A 59 5.18 9.18 -5.54
N PRO A 60 4.95 9.61 -4.28
CA PRO A 60 3.78 10.40 -3.94
C PRO A 60 3.73 11.71 -4.75
N LEU A 61 2.55 12.06 -5.27
CA LEU A 61 2.28 13.32 -5.93
C LEU A 61 1.40 14.22 -5.05
N ASN A 62 1.34 15.51 -5.40
CA ASN A 62 0.42 16.47 -4.79
C ASN A 62 0.54 16.52 -3.24
N LYS A 63 -0.55 16.20 -2.53
CA LYS A 63 -0.64 16.18 -1.06
C LYS A 63 -0.64 14.76 -0.48
N THR A 64 -0.30 13.76 -1.29
CA THR A 64 -0.20 12.37 -0.83
C THR A 64 0.90 12.26 0.23
N PRO A 65 0.58 11.84 1.47
CA PRO A 65 1.53 11.82 2.57
C PRO A 65 2.46 10.60 2.53
N GLY A 66 3.63 10.71 3.18
CA GLY A 66 4.60 9.62 3.31
C GLY A 66 5.69 9.64 2.25
N PHE A 67 6.53 8.60 2.26
CA PHE A 67 7.68 8.45 1.34
C PHE A 67 7.34 7.62 0.10
N GLY A 68 6.10 7.13 0.01
CA GLY A 68 5.66 6.18 -0.99
C GLY A 68 6.14 4.77 -0.70
N GLY A 69 6.41 4.00 -1.74
CA GLY A 69 6.76 2.59 -1.60
C GLY A 69 7.39 1.99 -2.84
N THR A 70 7.73 0.72 -2.73
CA THR A 70 8.41 -0.04 -3.77
C THR A 70 7.75 -1.39 -3.98
N ALA A 71 7.96 -2.00 -5.14
CA ALA A 71 7.59 -3.38 -5.39
C ALA A 71 8.52 -4.00 -6.42
N VAL A 72 8.56 -5.34 -6.46
CA VAL A 72 9.24 -6.09 -7.52
C VAL A 72 8.25 -7.08 -8.11
N THR A 73 8.21 -7.19 -9.43
CA THR A 73 7.32 -8.13 -10.11
C THR A 73 7.89 -9.55 -10.15
N ASP A 74 7.04 -10.55 -9.94
CA ASP A 74 7.36 -11.97 -10.08
C ASP A 74 7.40 -12.44 -11.55
N ASP A 75 7.64 -13.74 -11.77
CA ASP A 75 7.69 -14.34 -13.11
C ASP A 75 6.37 -14.26 -13.90
N GLN A 76 5.26 -13.90 -13.24
CA GLN A 76 3.94 -13.68 -13.83
C GLN A 76 3.59 -12.18 -13.92
N GLY A 77 4.57 -11.29 -13.67
CA GLY A 77 4.38 -9.85 -13.67
C GLY A 77 3.62 -9.33 -12.45
N ARG A 78 3.30 -10.18 -11.47
CA ARG A 78 2.51 -9.78 -10.30
C ARG A 78 3.40 -9.05 -9.30
N TYR A 79 2.84 -8.04 -8.64
CA TYR A 79 3.55 -7.30 -7.60
C TYR A 79 2.65 -7.06 -6.38
N GLN A 80 3.30 -6.79 -5.26
CA GLN A 80 2.68 -6.23 -4.07
C GLN A 80 3.59 -5.11 -3.55
N ALA A 81 3.02 -3.93 -3.35
CA ALA A 81 3.79 -2.79 -2.90
C ALA A 81 4.04 -2.87 -1.39
N SER A 82 5.21 -2.39 -0.99
CA SER A 82 5.56 -2.16 0.41
C SER A 82 5.95 -0.69 0.56
N ALA A 83 5.40 -0.03 1.57
CA ALA A 83 5.79 1.31 1.95
C ALA A 83 7.26 1.32 2.40
N GLY A 84 7.90 2.49 2.30
CA GLY A 84 9.31 2.65 2.73
C GLY A 84 9.55 2.39 4.23
N ASP A 85 8.50 2.28 5.04
CA ASP A 85 8.56 1.88 6.45
C ASP A 85 8.39 0.37 6.68
N GLY A 86 8.29 -0.42 5.61
CA GLY A 86 8.14 -1.88 5.66
C GLY A 86 6.70 -2.37 5.74
N GLU A 87 5.71 -1.48 5.83
CA GLU A 87 4.30 -1.85 5.85
C GLU A 87 3.78 -2.22 4.45
N ALA A 88 2.85 -3.17 4.36
CA ALA A 88 2.30 -3.63 3.08
C ALA A 88 1.24 -2.68 2.46
N GLU A 89 1.06 -1.49 3.03
CA GLU A 89 0.02 -0.55 2.63
C GLU A 89 0.61 0.84 2.36
N LEU A 90 0.19 1.46 1.25
CA LEU A 90 0.55 2.82 0.87
C LEU A 90 -0.54 3.80 1.31
N ALA A 91 -0.18 5.05 1.58
CA ALA A 91 -1.16 6.09 1.86
C ALA A 91 -2.07 6.32 0.66
N ILE A 92 -3.35 6.59 0.90
CA ILE A 92 -4.31 6.98 -0.12
C ILE A 92 -3.87 8.30 -0.78
N GLY A 93 -3.95 8.36 -2.12
CA GLY A 93 -3.58 9.54 -2.90
C GLY A 93 -3.02 9.22 -4.28
N ASP A 94 -2.53 10.24 -4.96
CA ASP A 94 -1.94 10.12 -6.30
C ASP A 94 -0.46 9.77 -6.22
N TYR A 95 -0.03 8.89 -7.12
CA TYR A 95 1.36 8.47 -7.26
C TYR A 95 1.80 8.49 -8.72
N GLN A 96 3.03 8.93 -8.97
CA GLN A 96 3.76 8.61 -10.18
C GLN A 96 4.47 7.28 -9.97
N VAL A 97 4.28 6.34 -10.90
CA VAL A 97 4.94 5.04 -10.84
C VAL A 97 6.14 5.05 -11.77
N LEU A 98 7.32 4.81 -11.20
CA LEU A 98 8.54 4.63 -11.97
C LEU A 98 8.81 3.13 -12.11
N VAL A 99 9.22 2.73 -13.31
CA VAL A 99 9.51 1.32 -13.62
C VAL A 99 10.90 1.20 -14.21
N THR A 100 11.75 0.43 -13.56
CA THR A 100 13.07 0.05 -14.05
C THR A 100 13.19 -1.47 -14.09
N LEU A 101 14.11 -1.96 -14.93
CA LEU A 101 14.55 -3.35 -14.87
C LEU A 101 15.85 -3.36 -14.09
N GLY A 102 15.94 -4.21 -13.06
CA GLY A 102 17.02 -4.08 -12.12
C GLY A 102 16.71 -3.07 -10.99
N ALA A 103 17.47 -3.17 -9.92
CA ALA A 103 17.34 -2.37 -8.72
C ALA A 103 18.14 -1.12 -9.04
N PRO A 104 17.54 0.07 -8.93
CA PRO A 104 18.29 1.27 -9.12
C PRO A 104 19.44 1.30 -8.11
N PRO A 105 20.66 1.68 -8.53
CA PRO A 105 21.84 1.66 -7.66
C PRO A 105 21.73 2.57 -6.44
N GLU A 106 20.72 3.46 -6.44
CA GLU A 106 20.49 4.48 -5.41
C GLU A 106 19.49 4.03 -4.34
N ASP A 107 18.73 2.95 -4.56
CA ASP A 107 17.81 2.41 -3.56
C ASP A 107 18.47 1.23 -2.84
N ALA A 108 19.22 1.53 -1.77
CA ALA A 108 19.94 0.53 -0.95
C ALA A 108 18.99 -0.47 -0.26
N ASP A 109 17.73 -0.10 -0.09
CA ASP A 109 16.66 -0.92 0.50
C ASP A 109 15.83 -1.68 -0.55
N ALA A 110 16.24 -1.67 -1.83
CA ALA A 110 15.53 -2.38 -2.87
C ALA A 110 15.48 -3.89 -2.58
N PRO A 111 14.32 -4.57 -2.76
CA PRO A 111 14.22 -6.00 -2.58
C PRO A 111 15.16 -6.76 -3.52
N PRO A 112 15.68 -7.94 -3.12
CA PRO A 112 16.42 -8.81 -4.03
C PRO A 112 15.53 -9.16 -5.22
N MET A 113 15.97 -8.86 -6.43
CA MET A 113 15.14 -9.08 -7.61
C MET A 113 15.34 -10.46 -8.22
N PRO A 114 14.29 -11.00 -8.85
CA PRO A 114 14.43 -12.16 -9.69
C PRO A 114 15.23 -11.82 -10.96
N VAL A 115 16.01 -12.80 -11.43
CA VAL A 115 16.93 -12.68 -12.58
C VAL A 115 16.24 -12.56 -13.95
N SER A 116 14.90 -12.59 -13.98
CA SER A 116 14.06 -12.75 -15.18
C SER A 116 13.97 -11.53 -16.11
N ALA A 117 14.46 -10.34 -15.71
CA ALA A 117 14.40 -9.14 -16.54
C ALA A 117 15.44 -9.09 -17.69
N SER A 118 16.32 -10.08 -17.80
CA SER A 118 17.42 -10.10 -18.76
C SER A 118 16.93 -10.05 -20.22
N GLY A 119 17.31 -9.00 -20.96
CA GLY A 119 17.02 -8.84 -22.38
C GLY A 119 15.75 -8.05 -22.73
N ILE A 120 14.95 -7.68 -21.73
CA ILE A 120 13.82 -6.76 -21.92
C ILE A 120 14.38 -5.32 -21.96
N LYS A 121 13.87 -4.49 -22.88
CA LYS A 121 14.24 -3.07 -22.98
C LYS A 121 13.01 -2.21 -22.73
N LEU A 122 13.00 -1.50 -21.61
CA LEU A 122 11.97 -0.50 -21.33
C LEU A 122 12.29 0.82 -22.04
N PRO A 123 11.28 1.55 -22.54
CA PRO A 123 11.44 2.94 -22.94
C PRO A 123 11.96 3.80 -21.79
N ALA A 124 12.86 4.74 -22.11
CA ALA A 124 13.54 5.57 -21.11
C ALA A 124 12.60 6.43 -20.24
N GLY A 125 11.36 6.68 -20.70
CA GLY A 125 10.40 7.48 -19.95
C GLY A 125 9.93 6.82 -18.65
N TYR A 126 9.86 5.49 -18.58
CA TYR A 126 9.25 4.81 -17.42
C TYR A 126 10.08 4.91 -16.13
N GLY A 127 11.40 4.95 -16.21
CA GLY A 127 12.27 5.05 -15.03
C GLY A 127 12.53 6.49 -14.57
N ASP A 128 12.01 7.49 -15.29
CA ASP A 128 12.39 8.89 -15.12
C ASP A 128 11.32 9.67 -14.37
N SER A 129 11.70 10.18 -13.20
CA SER A 129 10.85 11.01 -12.35
C SER A 129 10.50 12.31 -13.08
N GLY A 130 9.21 12.52 -13.36
CA GLY A 130 8.72 13.67 -14.15
C GLY A 130 8.48 13.39 -15.64
N ARG A 131 8.95 12.25 -16.18
CA ARG A 131 8.64 11.81 -17.56
C ARG A 131 7.84 10.52 -17.64
N SER A 132 7.77 9.74 -16.55
CA SER A 132 6.94 8.53 -16.54
C SER A 132 5.46 8.89 -16.77
N PRO A 133 4.80 8.27 -17.76
CA PRO A 133 3.39 8.50 -18.03
C PRO A 133 2.47 7.76 -17.06
N LEU A 134 3.02 6.91 -16.18
CA LEU A 134 2.25 6.11 -15.25
C LEU A 134 1.88 6.94 -14.02
N VAL A 135 0.60 7.30 -13.92
CA VAL A 135 0.02 7.96 -12.75
C VAL A 135 -1.17 7.12 -12.30
N ILE A 136 -1.19 6.79 -11.01
CA ILE A 136 -2.30 6.04 -10.39
C ILE A 136 -2.85 6.81 -9.21
N GLY A 137 -4.17 6.75 -9.02
CA GLY A 137 -4.86 7.25 -7.84
C GLY A 137 -5.24 6.08 -6.94
N LEU A 138 -4.62 5.99 -5.76
CA LEU A 138 -4.98 4.99 -4.76
C LEU A 138 -6.15 5.49 -3.94
N GLN A 139 -7.20 4.68 -3.87
CA GLN A 139 -8.37 4.92 -3.03
C GLN A 139 -8.49 3.84 -1.97
N LYS A 140 -9.42 4.04 -1.05
CA LYS A 140 -9.77 3.03 -0.05
C LYS A 140 -10.19 1.74 -0.76
N ASP A 141 -9.64 0.61 -0.31
CA ASP A 141 -9.93 -0.72 -0.87
C ASP A 141 -9.55 -0.88 -2.36
N ALA A 142 -8.61 -0.06 -2.87
CA ALA A 142 -8.17 -0.13 -4.27
C ALA A 142 -7.76 -1.55 -4.68
N GLY A 143 -7.02 -2.27 -3.82
CA GLY A 143 -6.75 -3.72 -3.88
C GLY A 143 -5.91 -4.20 -5.07
N VAL A 144 -6.19 -3.71 -6.27
CA VAL A 144 -5.60 -4.08 -7.56
C VAL A 144 -5.31 -2.81 -8.37
N ALA A 145 -4.07 -2.64 -8.82
CA ALA A 145 -3.62 -1.59 -9.70
C ALA A 145 -2.75 -2.20 -10.81
N ASP A 146 -3.37 -2.62 -11.91
CA ASP A 146 -2.62 -3.19 -13.04
C ASP A 146 -1.93 -2.08 -13.84
N LEU A 147 -0.71 -2.36 -14.30
CA LEU A 147 0.14 -1.40 -15.01
C LEU A 147 0.49 -1.94 -16.40
N GLU A 148 -0.10 -1.36 -17.43
CA GLU A 148 0.21 -1.67 -18.83
C GLU A 148 1.28 -0.71 -19.35
N LEU A 149 2.46 -1.23 -19.65
CA LEU A 149 3.54 -0.50 -20.30
C LEU A 149 3.52 -0.78 -21.81
N ARG A 150 3.93 0.21 -22.59
CA ARG A 150 4.03 0.13 -24.05
C ARG A 150 5.46 0.40 -24.48
N SER A 151 6.01 -0.43 -25.37
CA SER A 151 7.36 -0.21 -25.92
C SER A 151 7.44 0.99 -26.87
N ARG A 152 6.29 1.46 -27.37
CA ARG A 152 6.16 2.67 -28.18
C ARG A 152 5.03 3.54 -27.59
N PRO A 153 5.32 4.81 -27.26
CA PRO A 153 4.29 5.75 -26.78
C PRO A 153 3.25 6.06 -27.87
#